data_AF-A0A521NAC5-F1
#
_entry.id   AF-A0A521NAC5-F1
#
_cell.length_a   1.000
_cell.length_b   1.000
_cell.length_c   1.000
_cell.angle_alpha   90.00
_cell.angle_beta   90.00
_cell.angle_gamma   90.00
#
_symmetry.space_group_name_H-M   'P 1'
#
loop_
_entity.id
_entity.type
_entity.pdbx_description
1 polymer ?
#
loop_
_entity_poly.entity_id
_entity_poly.type
_entity_poly.pdbx_seq_one_letter_code
_entity_poly.pdbx_strand_id
1 'polypeptide(L)' 'MEHYYVYIIQSEVDGSFYKGFTTDYLKRLAAHNAGLFTYTSRKIPWKLVYVEELPSTKEALQKEWM' A
#
# COMPACT_ATOMS: atom_id res chain seq x y z
N MET A 1 17.32 10.37 1.23
CA MET A 1 15.95 10.91 1.29
C MET A 1 15.04 9.72 1.47
N GLU A 2 14.30 9.66 2.58
CA GLU A 2 13.32 8.60 2.81
C GLU A 2 12.03 8.96 2.10
N HIS A 3 11.71 8.24 1.03
CA HIS A 3 10.46 8.36 0.30
C HIS A 3 9.43 7.43 0.94
N TYR A 4 8.27 7.96 1.30
CA TYR A 4 7.16 7.17 1.79
C TYR A 4 6.12 7.02 0.69
N TYR A 5 5.59 5.82 0.51
CA TYR A 5 4.58 5.53 -0.48
C TYR A 5 3.30 5.11 0.22
N VAL A 6 2.19 5.74 -0.14
CA VAL A 6 0.86 5.23 0.17
C VAL A 6 0.40 4.41 -1.02
N TYR A 7 -0.06 3.19 -0.77
CA TYR A 7 -0.51 2.29 -1.81
C TYR A 7 -1.89 1.73 -1.48
N ILE A 8 -2.65 1.42 -2.53
CA ILE A 8 -3.91 0.69 -2.45
C ILE A 8 -3.79 -0.51 -3.38
N ILE A 9 -4.06 -1.69 -2.83
CA ILE A 9 -4.12 -2.94 -3.56
C ILE A 9 -5.55 -3.48 -3.51
N GLN A 10 -5.97 -4.14 -4.59
CA GLN A 10 -7.26 -4.77 -4.71
C GLN A 10 -7.09 -6.28 -4.84
N SER A 11 -7.85 -7.04 -4.05
CA SER A 11 -8.00 -8.48 -4.20
C SER A 11 -8.76 -8.77 -5.49
N GLU A 12 -8.18 -9.55 -6.39
CA GLU A 12 -8.89 -10.00 -7.60
C GLU A 12 -9.91 -11.11 -7.30
N VAL A 13 -9.89 -11.67 -6.08
CA VAL A 13 -10.81 -12.74 -5.67
C VAL A 13 -12.18 -12.19 -5.28
N ASP A 14 -12.19 -11.14 -4.47
CA ASP A 14 -13.42 -10.61 -3.87
C ASP A 14 -13.60 -9.10 -4.08
N GLY A 15 -12.65 -8.44 -4.75
CA GLY A 15 -12.68 -7.00 -4.99
C GLY A 15 -12.33 -6.15 -3.76
N SER A 16 -11.98 -6.76 -2.62
CA SER A 16 -11.55 -6.05 -1.41
C SER A 16 -10.38 -5.12 -1.68
N PHE A 17 -10.43 -3.92 -1.12
CA PHE A 17 -9.31 -2.98 -1.13
C PHE A 17 -8.53 -3.04 0.17
N TYR A 18 -7.21 -2.93 0.07
CA TYR A 18 -6.31 -2.76 1.20
C TYR A 18 -5.45 -1.53 0.96
N LYS A 19 -5.49 -0.58 1.90
CA LYS A 19 -4.66 0.63 1.90
C LYS A 19 -3.52 0.44 2.90
N GLY A 20 -2.30 0.72 2.47
CA GLY A 20 -1.12 0.68 3.31
C GLY A 20 -0.16 1.83 3.02
N PHE A 21 0.82 2.00 3.89
CA PHE A 21 1.96 2.88 3.66
C PHE A 21 3.25 2.09 3.85
N THR A 22 4.28 2.41 3.09
CA THR A 22 5.59 1.76 3.19
C THR A 22 6.63 2.57 2.44
N THR A 23 7.91 2.33 2.69
CA THR A 23 9.00 2.88 1.89
C THR A 23 9.28 2.05 0.63
N ASP A 24 8.75 0.83 0.53
CA ASP A 24 8.91 -0.06 -0.63
C ASP A 24 7.62 -0.86 -0.89
N TYR A 25 6.74 -0.29 -1.73
CA TYR A 25 5.42 -0.86 -2.03
C TYR A 25 5.51 -2.11 -2.91
N LEU A 26 6.55 -2.24 -3.73
CA LEU A 26 6.78 -3.41 -4.58
C LEU A 26 7.12 -4.64 -3.74
N LYS A 27 8.07 -4.49 -2.80
CA LYS A 27 8.42 -5.56 -1.87
C LYS A 27 7.24 -5.94 -0.99
N ARG A 28 6.44 -4.96 -0.57
CA ARG A 28 5.25 -5.20 0.24
C ARG A 28 4.15 -5.93 -0.53
N LEU A 29 3.89 -5.54 -1.79
CA LEU A 29 2.98 -6.23 -2.70
C LEU A 29 3.40 -7.69 -2.91
N ALA A 30 4.69 -7.92 -3.18
CA ALA A 30 5.22 -9.28 -3.32
C ALA A 30 5.00 -10.11 -2.04
N ALA A 31 5.19 -9.53 -0.85
CA ALA A 31 4.92 -10.20 0.42
C ALA A 31 3.43 -10.54 0.62
N HIS A 32 2.51 -9.65 0.20
CA HIS A 32 1.07 -9.92 0.19
C HIS A 32 0.72 -11.06 -0.76
N ASN A 33 1.29 -11.08 -1.97
CA ASN A 33 1.09 -12.15 -2.96
C ASN A 33 1.80 -13.47 -2.62
N ALA A 34 2.81 -13.43 -1.75
CA ALA A 34 3.47 -14.61 -1.20
C ALA A 34 2.72 -15.21 0.01
N GLY A 35 1.62 -14.60 0.46
CA GLY A 35 0.82 -15.11 1.58
C GLY A 35 1.46 -15.00 2.95
N LEU A 36 2.44 -14.11 3.12
CA LEU A 36 3.18 -13.94 4.37
C LEU A 36 2.34 -13.32 5.51
N PHE A 37 1.13 -12.83 5.21
CA PHE A 37 0.22 -12.25 6.19
C PHE A 37 -1.10 -13.04 6.22
N THR A 38 -1.43 -13.62 7.37
CA THR A 38 -2.64 -14.44 7.61
C THR A 38 -3.95 -13.77 7.20
N TYR A 39 -4.05 -12.44 7.31
CA TYR A 39 -5.27 -11.70 6.95
C TYR A 39 -5.41 -11.48 5.44
N THR A 40 -4.30 -11.32 4.72
CA THR A 40 -4.32 -11.01 3.28
C THR A 40 -4.02 -12.24 2.40
N SER A 41 -3.51 -13.33 2.99
CA SER A 41 -3.19 -14.57 2.26
C SER A 41 -4.41 -15.27 1.68
N ARG A 42 -5.60 -15.06 2.26
CA ARG A 42 -6.87 -15.64 1.79
C ARG A 42 -7.48 -14.92 0.58
N LYS A 43 -6.88 -13.79 0.17
CA LYS A 43 -7.42 -12.86 -0.84
C LYS A 43 -6.40 -12.56 -1.95
N ILE A 44 -5.44 -13.47 -2.13
CA ILE A 44 -4.47 -13.45 -3.22
C ILE A 44 -5.16 -13.96 -4.49
N PRO A 45 -4.91 -13.38 -5.68
CA PRO A 45 -3.91 -12.36 -5.95
C PRO A 45 -4.36 -10.93 -5.64
N TRP A 46 -3.43 -10.14 -5.10
CA TRP A 46 -3.55 -8.70 -4.91
C TRP A 46 -2.93 -7.95 -6.09
N LYS A 47 -3.67 -7.00 -6.63
CA LYS A 47 -3.26 -6.11 -7.70
C LYS A 47 -3.06 -4.69 -7.19
N LEU A 48 -1.97 -4.04 -7.56
CA LEU A 48 -1.77 -2.62 -7.25
C LEU A 48 -2.73 -1.78 -8.10
N VAL A 49 -3.59 -1.01 -7.44
CA VAL A 49 -4.55 -0.13 -8.12
C VAL A 49 -4.22 1.35 -7.93
N TYR A 50 -3.47 1.68 -6.87
CA TYR A 50 -3.02 3.04 -6.59
C TYR A 50 -1.67 3.02 -5.89
N VAL A 51 -0.79 3.95 -6.27
CA VAL A 51 0.42 4.27 -5.52
C VAL A 51 0.68 5.76 -5.64
N GLU A 52 0.99 6.37 -4.51
CA GLU A 52 1.38 7.77 -4.44
C GLU A 52 2.65 7.89 -3.62
N GLU A 53 3.64 8.56 -4.20
CA GLU A 53 4.88 8.91 -3.51
C GLU A 53 4.66 10.21 -2.73
N LEU A 54 4.99 10.18 -1.44
CA LEU A 54 5.00 11.32 -0.56
C LEU A 54 6.46 11.76 -0.35
N PRO A 55 6.86 12.95 -0.84
CA PRO A 55 8.24 13.41 -0.82
C PRO A 55 8.71 13.90 0.55
N SER A 56 7.80 14.15 1.51
CA SER A 56 8.18 14.63 2.83
C SER A 56 7.04 14.54 3.84
N THR A 57 7.36 14.16 5.08
CA THR A 57 6.52 14.30 6.27
C THR A 57 5.96 15.73 6.45
N LYS A 58 6.61 16.74 5.85
CA LYS A 58 6.28 18.16 6.00
C LYS A 58 5.10 18.63 5.15
N GLU A 59 4.87 18.07 3.96
CA GLU A 59 3.69 18.41 3.14
C GLU A 59 2.40 17.71 3.64
N ALA A 60 2.53 16.52 4.23
CA ALA A 60 1.41 15.80 4.85
C ALA A 60 0.84 16.55 6.06
N LEU A 61 1.70 17.15 6.90
CA LEU A 61 1.28 17.98 8.03
C LEU A 61 0.62 19.31 7.61
N GLN A 62 1.04 19.89 6.49
CA GLN A 62 0.52 21.17 6.01
C GLN A 62 -0.86 21.04 5.33
N LYS A 63 -1.23 19.83 4.85
CA LYS A 63 -2.57 19.52 4.31
C LYS A 63 -3.60 19.10 5.36
N GLU A 64 -3.21 18.77 6.59
CA GLU A 64 -4.15 18.47 7.69
C GLU A 64 -4.73 19.72 8.38
N TRP A 65 -4.14 20.90 8.18
CA TRP A 65 -4.46 22.10 8.94
C TRP A 65 -5.16 23.20 8.12
N MET A 66 -5.71 22.88 6.94
CA MET A 66 -6.44 23.84 6.10
C MET A 66 -7.91 23.47 5.96
#